data_AF-A0A0R1ZF09-F1
#
_entry.id   AF-A0A0R1ZF09-F1
#
_cell.length_a   1.000
_cell.length_b   1.000
_cell.length_c   1.000
_cell.angle_alpha   90.00
_cell.angle_beta   90.00
_cell.angle_gamma   90.00
#
_symmetry.space_group_name_H-M   'P 1'
#
loop_
_entity.id
_entity.type
_entity.pdbx_description
1 polymer ?
#
loop_
_entity_poly.entity_id
_entity_poly.type
_entity_poly.pdbx_seq_one_letter_code
_entity_poly.pdbx_strand_id
1 'polypeptide(L)'
;MKPLAQKVLLSVLLLGYCNVFFIEEGESVMQLTLREEEKMLVSVAAMVAQQRKDRGLKLNHPEAVALITNALVEAARDGKSMEEVVDLGNKVLTREDVMEGVPEMIPMIQVEATFTDGTKLITLHNPIQ
;
A
#
# COMPACT_ATOMS: atom_id res chain seq x y z
N MET A 1 -11.18 19.76 45.63
CA MET A 1 -12.25 18.85 46.09
C MET A 1 -12.82 18.10 44.89
N LYS A 2 -12.40 16.83 44.73
CA LYS A 2 -13.01 15.85 43.81
C LYS A 2 -14.45 15.56 44.27
N PRO A 3 -15.40 15.22 43.37
CA PRO A 3 -15.63 13.79 43.14
C PRO A 3 -16.16 13.47 41.72
N LEU A 4 -15.35 13.63 40.67
CA LEU A 4 -15.63 13.00 39.36
C LEU A 4 -14.86 11.68 39.17
N ALA A 5 -13.74 11.51 39.91
CA ALA A 5 -12.92 10.31 39.91
C ALA A 5 -13.64 9.05 40.47
N GLN A 6 -14.79 9.21 41.13
CA GLN A 6 -15.51 8.09 41.75
C GLN A 6 -16.62 7.51 40.85
N LYS A 7 -16.97 8.16 39.73
CA LYS A 7 -17.85 7.58 38.71
C LYS A 7 -17.12 6.69 37.70
N VAL A 8 -15.81 6.85 37.54
CA VAL A 8 -14.98 6.05 36.63
C VAL A 8 -14.59 4.71 37.25
N LEU A 9 -14.51 4.61 38.58
CA LEU A 9 -14.05 3.37 39.24
C LEU A 9 -15.13 2.27 39.29
N LEU A 10 -16.41 2.58 39.05
CA LEU A 10 -17.50 1.60 39.18
C LEU A 10 -17.93 0.97 37.85
N SER A 11 -17.53 1.52 36.70
CA SER A 11 -17.74 0.87 35.39
C SER A 11 -16.61 -0.07 34.98
N VAL A 12 -15.46 -0.02 35.66
CA VAL A 12 -14.24 -0.79 35.34
C VAL A 12 -14.29 -2.24 35.90
N LEU A 13 -15.31 -2.61 36.68
CA LEU A 13 -15.41 -3.95 37.28
C LEU A 13 -16.48 -4.87 36.65
N LEU A 14 -17.31 -4.39 35.71
CA LEU A 14 -18.48 -5.16 35.24
C LEU A 14 -18.51 -5.48 33.74
N LEU A 15 -17.54 -5.05 32.94
CA LEU A 15 -17.48 -5.44 31.54
C LEU A 15 -16.14 -6.12 31.26
N GLY A 16 -16.11 -7.42 31.56
CA GLY A 16 -15.12 -8.39 31.07
C GLY A 16 -15.18 -8.58 29.56
N TYR A 17 -15.08 -7.49 28.81
CA TYR A 17 -14.99 -7.50 27.36
C TYR A 17 -13.66 -6.89 26.97
N CYS A 18 -12.78 -7.79 26.51
CA CYS A 18 -11.95 -7.67 25.33
C CYS A 18 -11.27 -6.32 25.10
N ASN A 19 -9.93 -6.34 25.05
CA ASN A 19 -9.02 -5.26 24.66
C ASN A 19 -9.49 -4.45 23.43
N VAL A 20 -10.48 -3.57 23.60
CA VAL A 20 -10.79 -2.50 22.66
C VAL A 20 -9.96 -1.33 23.15
N PHE A 21 -8.76 -1.27 22.57
CA PHE A 21 -8.02 -0.05 22.28
C PHE A 21 -8.90 1.22 22.44
N PHE A 22 -8.80 1.86 23.60
CA PHE A 22 -9.20 3.25 23.74
C PHE A 22 -8.06 4.07 23.13
N ILE A 23 -8.15 4.36 21.82
CA ILE A 23 -7.41 5.47 21.22
C ILE A 23 -8.09 6.73 21.78
N GLU A 24 -7.40 7.46 22.66
CA GLU A 24 -7.83 8.82 23.01
C GLU A 24 -7.94 9.65 21.72
N GLU A 25 -8.95 10.52 21.64
CA GLU A 25 -9.36 11.21 20.43
C GLU A 25 -8.19 11.88 19.68
N GLY A 26 -7.83 11.35 18.51
CA GLY A 26 -7.15 12.09 17.44
C GLY A 26 -5.65 11.90 17.27
N GLU A 27 -4.95 11.14 18.10
CA GLU A 27 -3.52 10.85 17.86
C GLU A 27 -3.33 9.49 17.16
N SER A 28 -2.95 9.53 15.87
CA SER A 28 -2.48 8.33 15.19
C SER A 28 -1.08 7.97 15.70
N VAL A 29 -0.91 6.77 16.26
CA VAL A 29 0.38 6.30 16.81
C VAL A 29 1.51 6.33 15.78
N MET A 30 1.15 6.23 14.49
CA MET A 30 2.09 6.20 13.36
C MET A 30 2.37 7.58 12.74
N GLN A 31 1.61 8.63 13.08
CA GLN A 31 1.80 10.00 12.57
C GLN A 31 1.93 10.05 11.03
N LEU A 32 1.01 9.36 10.34
CA LEU A 32 1.03 9.27 8.90
C LEU A 32 0.61 10.59 8.26
N THR A 33 1.33 10.97 7.21
CA THR A 33 0.89 12.02 6.29
C THR A 33 -0.17 11.47 5.34
N LEU A 34 -1.02 12.34 4.78
CA LEU A 34 -2.02 11.93 3.78
C LEU A 34 -1.40 11.19 2.58
N ARG A 35 -0.16 11.57 2.19
CA ARG A 35 0.57 10.90 1.12
C ARG A 35 0.97 9.47 1.49
N GLU A 36 1.29 9.22 2.75
CA GLU A 36 1.62 7.89 3.23
C GLU A 36 0.37 7.03 3.34
N GLU A 37 -0.75 7.60 3.78
CA GLU A 37 -2.05 6.92 3.77
C GLU A 37 -2.47 6.51 2.34
N GLU A 38 -2.29 7.38 1.35
CA GLU A 38 -2.55 7.06 -0.06
C GLU A 38 -1.67 5.89 -0.57
N LYS A 39 -0.39 5.86 -0.20
CA LYS A 39 0.52 4.74 -0.53
C LYS A 39 0.09 3.44 0.13
N MET A 40 -0.44 3.50 1.35
CA MET A 40 -1.01 2.34 2.04
C MET A 40 -2.23 1.80 1.29
N LEU A 41 -3.11 2.66 0.78
CA LEU A 41 -4.26 2.23 -0.04
C LEU A 41 -3.83 1.51 -1.32
N VAL A 42 -2.78 2.00 -1.99
CA VAL A 42 -2.21 1.32 -3.17
C VAL A 42 -1.66 -0.06 -2.79
N SER A 43 -0.99 -0.16 -1.64
CA SER A 43 -0.44 -1.43 -1.15
C SER A 43 -1.55 -2.46 -0.89
N VAL A 44 -2.67 -2.02 -0.28
CA VAL A 44 -3.85 -2.88 -0.07
C VAL A 44 -4.48 -3.32 -1.41
N ALA A 45 -4.59 -2.41 -2.37
CA ALA A 45 -5.10 -2.74 -3.70
C ALA A 45 -4.20 -3.78 -4.41
N ALA A 46 -2.88 -3.65 -4.26
CA ALA A 46 -1.91 -4.60 -4.79
C ALA A 46 -2.03 -5.98 -4.13
N MET A 47 -2.25 -6.05 -2.82
CA MET A 47 -2.49 -7.31 -2.12
C MET A 47 -3.75 -8.03 -2.66
N VAL A 48 -4.83 -7.28 -2.90
CA VAL A 48 -6.05 -7.83 -3.50
C VAL A 48 -5.81 -8.30 -4.93
N ALA A 49 -5.07 -7.52 -5.72
CA ALA A 49 -4.69 -7.88 -7.09
C ALA A 49 -3.83 -9.16 -7.12
N GLN A 50 -2.83 -9.28 -6.23
CA GLN A 50 -1.98 -10.46 -6.12
C GLN A 50 -2.81 -11.71 -5.80
N GLN A 51 -3.72 -11.62 -4.83
CA GLN A 51 -4.62 -12.74 -4.51
C GLN A 51 -5.51 -13.15 -5.70
N ARG A 52 -5.91 -12.20 -6.55
CA ARG A 52 -6.67 -12.50 -7.79
C ARG A 52 -5.78 -13.20 -8.81
N LYS A 53 -4.55 -12.71 -9.02
CA LYS A 53 -3.55 -13.32 -9.89
C LYS A 53 -3.23 -14.75 -9.48
N ASP A 54 -3.03 -14.99 -8.18
CA ASP A 54 -2.71 -16.32 -7.62
C ASP A 54 -3.84 -17.35 -7.84
N ARG A 55 -5.08 -16.88 -7.99
CA ARG A 55 -6.23 -17.73 -8.38
C ARG A 55 -6.34 -17.96 -9.89
N GLY A 56 -5.43 -17.41 -10.68
CA GLY A 56 -5.42 -17.50 -12.15
C GLY A 56 -6.36 -16.52 -12.85
N LEU A 57 -6.81 -15.45 -12.17
CA LEU A 57 -7.59 -14.40 -12.83
C LEU A 57 -6.66 -13.43 -13.56
N LYS A 58 -7.05 -13.09 -14.79
CA LYS A 58 -6.43 -11.99 -15.53
C LYS A 58 -6.76 -10.65 -14.86
N LEU A 59 -5.73 -9.84 -14.62
CA LEU A 59 -5.87 -8.57 -13.94
C LEU A 59 -6.45 -7.49 -14.85
N ASN A 60 -7.26 -6.61 -14.26
CA ASN A 60 -7.74 -5.39 -14.91
C ASN A 60 -6.73 -4.23 -14.77
N HIS A 61 -7.07 -3.09 -15.37
CA HIS A 61 -6.25 -1.88 -15.32
C HIS A 61 -5.82 -1.43 -13.90
N PRO A 62 -6.74 -1.16 -12.95
CA PRO A 62 -6.34 -0.69 -11.62
C PRO A 62 -5.55 -1.74 -10.83
N GLU A 63 -5.85 -3.02 -11.00
CA GLU A 63 -5.08 -4.11 -10.38
C GLU A 63 -3.65 -4.17 -10.90
N ALA A 64 -3.46 -4.06 -12.22
CA ALA A 64 -2.16 -4.07 -12.84
C ALA A 64 -1.30 -2.88 -12.37
N VAL A 65 -1.88 -1.67 -12.37
CA VAL A 65 -1.21 -0.46 -11.88
C VAL A 65 -0.84 -0.61 -10.40
N ALA A 66 -1.76 -1.08 -9.56
CA ALA A 66 -1.49 -1.24 -8.13
C ALA A 66 -0.36 -2.23 -7.86
N LEU A 67 -0.38 -3.38 -8.54
CA LEU A 67 0.60 -4.45 -8.33
C LEU A 67 2.01 -4.03 -8.78
N ILE A 68 2.12 -3.38 -9.93
CA ILE A 68 3.40 -2.81 -10.41
C ILE A 68 3.89 -1.72 -9.44
N THR A 69 3.01 -0.80 -9.06
CA THR A 69 3.37 0.33 -8.17
C THR A 69 3.88 -0.16 -6.83
N ASN A 70 3.21 -1.16 -6.23
CA ASN A 70 3.63 -1.76 -4.97
C ASN A 70 4.99 -2.44 -5.10
N ALA A 71 5.23 -3.19 -6.18
CA ALA A 71 6.53 -3.81 -6.42
C ALA A 71 7.68 -2.80 -6.49
N LEU A 72 7.44 -1.61 -7.07
CA LEU A 72 8.44 -0.53 -7.13
C LEU A 72 8.74 0.07 -5.75
N VAL A 73 7.69 0.32 -4.96
CA VAL A 73 7.82 0.89 -3.62
C VAL A 73 8.58 -0.07 -2.70
N GLU A 74 8.23 -1.36 -2.73
CA GLU A 74 8.92 -2.39 -1.94
C GLU A 74 10.38 -2.57 -2.39
N ALA A 75 10.64 -2.56 -3.70
CA ALA A 75 12.00 -2.64 -4.22
C ALA A 75 12.88 -1.45 -3.82
N ALA A 76 12.33 -0.24 -3.81
CA ALA A 76 13.02 0.94 -3.27
C ALA A 76 13.27 0.80 -1.76
N ARG A 77 12.30 0.22 -1.02
CA ARG A 77 12.41 -0.02 0.42
C ARG A 77 13.47 -1.06 0.78
N ASP A 78 13.64 -2.08 -0.07
CA ASP A 78 14.71 -3.09 -0.01
C ASP A 78 16.12 -2.50 -0.25
N GLY A 79 16.20 -1.23 -0.67
CA GLY A 79 17.46 -0.55 -0.95
C GLY A 79 18.05 -0.88 -2.31
N LYS A 80 17.24 -1.36 -3.26
CA LYS A 80 17.67 -1.54 -4.65
C LYS A 80 17.97 -0.20 -5.31
N SER A 81 18.88 -0.22 -6.28
CA SER A 81 19.17 0.94 -7.12
C SER A 81 17.99 1.31 -8.02
N MET A 82 17.97 2.56 -8.47
CA MET A 82 16.94 3.04 -9.41
C MET A 82 16.82 2.16 -10.66
N GLU A 83 17.95 1.69 -11.19
CA GLU A 83 18.00 0.83 -12.37
C GLU A 83 17.37 -0.54 -12.11
N GLU A 84 17.69 -1.17 -10.98
CA GLU A 84 17.11 -2.46 -10.57
C GLU A 84 15.61 -2.35 -10.31
N VAL A 85 15.15 -1.25 -9.73
CA VAL A 85 13.73 -0.99 -9.49
C VAL A 85 12.97 -0.89 -10.82
N VAL A 86 13.51 -0.15 -11.79
CA VAL A 86 12.91 -0.02 -13.12
C VAL A 86 12.89 -1.35 -13.87
N ASP A 87 13.99 -2.09 -13.85
CA ASP A 87 14.10 -3.41 -14.48
C ASP A 87 13.11 -4.42 -13.85
N LEU A 88 12.98 -4.42 -12.52
CA LEU A 88 11.98 -5.22 -11.82
C LEU A 88 10.56 -4.84 -12.25
N GLY A 89 10.25 -3.55 -12.31
CA GLY A 89 8.94 -3.01 -12.69
C GLY A 89 8.43 -3.53 -14.03
N ASN A 90 9.33 -3.66 -15.02
CA ASN A 90 9.01 -4.19 -16.35
C ASN A 90 8.84 -5.72 -16.39
N LYS A 91 9.17 -6.43 -15.31
CA LYS A 91 9.11 -7.89 -15.20
C LYS A 91 7.97 -8.38 -14.29
N VAL A 92 7.23 -7.46 -13.67
CA VAL A 92 6.18 -7.80 -12.68
C VAL A 92 4.98 -8.49 -13.35
N LEU A 93 4.55 -7.99 -14.51
CA LEU A 93 3.38 -8.47 -15.24
C LEU A 93 3.72 -8.65 -16.70
N THR A 94 3.21 -9.74 -17.27
CA THR A 94 3.24 -10.01 -18.71
C THR A 94 1.86 -9.79 -19.32
N ARG A 95 1.78 -9.72 -20.66
CA ARG A 95 0.47 -9.69 -21.37
C ARG A 95 -0.47 -10.84 -21.03
N GLU A 96 0.06 -11.98 -20.58
CA GLU A 96 -0.76 -13.15 -20.22
C GLU A 96 -1.46 -12.95 -18.87
N ASP A 97 -0.86 -12.17 -17.97
CA ASP A 97 -1.37 -11.90 -16.62
C ASP A 97 -2.53 -10.91 -16.59
N VAL A 98 -2.77 -10.18 -17.68
CA VAL A 98 -3.74 -9.09 -17.75
C VAL A 98 -4.82 -9.33 -18.80
N MET A 99 -5.94 -8.62 -18.66
CA MET A 99 -7.00 -8.60 -19.66
C MET A 99 -6.54 -7.93 -20.97
N GLU A 100 -7.21 -8.25 -22.07
CA GLU A 100 -6.94 -7.65 -23.38
C GLU A 100 -7.13 -6.11 -23.33
N GLY A 101 -6.22 -5.37 -23.97
CA GLY A 101 -6.23 -3.91 -24.02
C GLY A 101 -5.64 -3.21 -22.79
N VAL A 102 -5.43 -3.93 -21.68
CA VAL A 102 -4.81 -3.34 -20.47
C VAL A 102 -3.38 -2.84 -20.70
N PRO A 103 -2.48 -3.56 -21.40
CA PRO A 103 -1.13 -3.07 -21.68
C PRO A 103 -1.11 -1.72 -22.41
N GLU A 104 -2.02 -1.56 -23.39
CA GLU A 104 -2.13 -0.34 -24.19
C GLU A 104 -2.73 0.83 -23.39
N MET A 105 -3.53 0.54 -22.36
CA MET A 105 -4.09 1.55 -21.46
C MET A 105 -3.07 2.10 -20.45
N ILE A 106 -1.94 1.41 -20.24
CA ILE A 106 -0.91 1.77 -19.25
C ILE A 106 0.39 2.16 -19.98
N PRO A 107 0.43 3.33 -20.66
CA PRO A 107 1.64 3.77 -21.35
C PRO A 107 2.75 4.19 -20.38
N MET A 108 2.37 4.62 -19.17
CA MET A 108 3.30 5.12 -18.18
C MET A 108 2.75 4.97 -16.76
N ILE A 109 3.61 4.59 -15.82
CA ILE A 109 3.33 4.63 -14.37
C ILE A 109 4.37 5.53 -13.72
N GLN A 110 3.92 6.42 -12.85
CA GLN A 110 4.80 7.28 -12.05
C GLN A 110 4.52 7.08 -10.57
N VAL A 111 5.58 6.87 -9.80
CA VAL A 111 5.48 6.66 -8.35
C VAL A 111 6.64 7.30 -7.62
N GLU A 112 6.35 7.98 -6.52
CA GLU A 112 7.37 8.46 -5.59
C GLU A 112 7.67 7.38 -4.55
N ALA A 113 8.92 6.94 -4.49
CA ALA A 113 9.38 5.97 -3.50
C ALA A 113 10.58 6.51 -2.72
N THR A 114 10.71 6.07 -1.47
CA THR A 114 11.81 6.47 -0.59
C THR A 114 12.92 5.42 -0.67
N PHE A 115 14.01 5.79 -1.32
CA PHE A 115 15.24 5.02 -1.38
C PHE A 115 16.11 5.30 -0.16
N THR A 116 17.20 4.54 0.00
CA THR A 116 18.18 4.75 1.07
C THR A 116 18.85 6.12 1.02
N ASP A 117 18.87 6.78 -0.14
CA ASP A 117 19.45 8.10 -0.36
C ASP A 117 18.40 9.24 -0.50
N GLY A 118 17.12 8.93 -0.27
CA GLY A 118 16.03 9.90 -0.26
C GLY A 118 14.86 9.54 -1.18
N THR A 119 13.87 10.43 -1.25
CA THR A 119 12.68 10.23 -2.08
C THR A 119 12.96 10.58 -3.53
N LYS A 120 12.61 9.68 -4.45
CA LYS A 120 12.78 9.85 -5.90
C LYS A 120 11.50 9.51 -6.65
N LEU A 121 11.29 10.17 -7.79
CA LEU A 121 10.21 9.86 -8.73
C LEU A 121 10.68 8.79 -9.70
N ILE A 122 10.01 7.64 -9.69
CA ILE A 122 10.21 6.56 -10.64
C ILE A 122 9.20 6.73 -11.77
N THR A 123 9.67 6.61 -13.01
CA THR A 123 8.80 6.59 -14.20
C THR A 123 9.06 5.31 -14.98
N LEU A 124 8.02 4.49 -15.13
CA LEU A 124 8.04 3.33 -16.01
C LEU A 124 7.30 3.66 -17.30
N HIS A 125 7.85 3.22 -18.43
CA HIS A 125 7.21 3.33 -19.74
C HIS A 125 6.84 1.94 -20.25
N ASN A 126 5.58 1.76 -20.66
CA ASN A 126 5.05 0.49 -21.15
C ASN A 126 5.49 -0.72 -20.29
N PRO A 127 5.11 -0.75 -19.00
CA PRO A 127 5.62 -1.74 -18.05
C PRO A 127 5.14 -3.17 -18.31
N ILE A 128 4.16 -3.36 -19.20
CA ILE A 128 3.60 -4.65 -19.58
C ILE A 128 3.92 -4.88 -21.06
N GLN A 129 4.83 -5.82 -21.33
CA GLN A 129 5.27 -6.20 -22.67
C GLN A 129 4.64 -7.48 -23.17
#